data_AF-A0A661J5Q7-F1
#
_entry.id   AF-A0A661J5Q7-F1
#
_cell.length_a   1.000
_cell.length_b   1.000
_cell.length_c   1.000
_cell.angle_alpha   90.00
_cell.angle_beta   90.00
_cell.angle_gamma   90.00
#
_symmetry.space_group_name_H-M   'P 1'
#
loop_
_entity.id
_entity.type
_entity.pdbx_description
1 polymer ?
#
loop_
_entity_poly.entity_id
_entity_poly.type
_entity_poly.pdbx_seq_one_letter_code
_entity_poly.pdbx_strand_id
1 'polypeptide(L)'
;MADPLERLSAGGRYYLAFALENPELYELMFATKEIFKESGPDEESVPLRAFRKFAENVKACLDAGLFSAGEVETTAIALWATLHGLASLLIKGRLRFLPEESLAKVVEQAFAFSLRKRGE
;
A
#
# COMPACT_ATOMS: atom_id res chain seq x y z
N MET A 1 -3.44 -3.76 -17.34
CA MET A 1 -2.18 -3.02 -17.58
C MET A 1 -1.06 -4.02 -17.77
N ALA A 2 -0.24 -3.82 -18.80
CA ALA A 2 0.89 -4.69 -19.10
C ALA A 2 2.15 -4.32 -18.28
N ASP A 3 2.29 -3.05 -17.90
CA ASP A 3 3.39 -2.57 -17.05
C ASP A 3 3.09 -2.86 -15.56
N PRO A 4 3.91 -3.68 -14.88
CA PRO A 4 3.71 -3.99 -13.46
C PRO A 4 3.90 -2.75 -12.56
N LEU A 5 4.76 -1.80 -12.92
CA LEU A 5 4.97 -0.57 -12.16
C LEU A 5 3.72 0.31 -12.24
N GLU A 6 3.17 0.50 -13.45
CA GLU A 6 1.93 1.24 -13.64
C GLU A 6 0.77 0.62 -12.85
N ARG A 7 0.65 -0.72 -12.87
CA ARG A 7 -0.36 -1.45 -12.10
C ARG A 7 -0.18 -1.23 -10.60
N LEU A 8 1.05 -1.23 -10.10
CA LEU A 8 1.35 -0.99 -8.69
C LEU A 8 1.06 0.46 -8.27
N SER A 9 1.44 1.44 -9.10
CA SER A 9 1.12 2.86 -8.91
C SER A 9 -0.38 3.11 -8.93
N ALA A 10 -1.10 2.56 -9.90
CA ALA A 10 -2.56 2.66 -9.97
C ALA A 10 -3.22 2.03 -8.73
N GLY A 11 -2.78 0.83 -8.32
CA GLY A 11 -3.28 0.16 -7.12
C GLY A 11 -3.09 1.00 -5.85
N GLY A 12 -1.92 1.61 -5.67
CA GLY A 12 -1.66 2.51 -4.54
C GLY A 12 -2.58 3.73 -4.53
N ARG A 13 -2.80 4.36 -5.71
CA ARG A 13 -3.75 5.49 -5.84
C ARG A 13 -5.18 5.08 -5.50
N TYR A 14 -5.65 3.94 -6.01
CA TYR A 14 -6.99 3.43 -5.71
C TYR A 14 -7.15 3.10 -4.22
N TYR A 15 -6.14 2.51 -3.60
CA TYR A 15 -6.15 2.23 -2.17
C TYR A 15 -6.30 3.50 -1.33
N LEU A 16 -5.52 4.54 -1.64
CA LEU A 16 -5.60 5.82 -0.94
C LEU A 16 -6.93 6.54 -1.20
N ALA A 17 -7.42 6.54 -2.45
CA ALA A 17 -8.72 7.11 -2.78
C ALA A 17 -9.84 6.41 -1.99
N PHE A 18 -9.86 5.08 -1.99
CA PHE A 18 -10.83 4.29 -1.22
C PHE A 18 -10.80 4.64 0.28
N ALA A 19 -9.61 4.74 0.87
CA ALA A 19 -9.46 5.07 2.28
C ALA A 19 -9.97 6.48 2.61
N LEU A 20 -9.79 7.46 1.71
CA LEU A 20 -10.26 8.83 1.89
C LEU A 20 -11.76 9.00 1.61
N GLU A 21 -12.30 8.24 0.67
CA GLU A 21 -13.73 8.20 0.37
C GLU A 21 -14.53 7.48 1.46
N ASN A 22 -13.88 6.56 2.20
CA ASN A 22 -14.53 5.72 3.22
C ASN A 22 -13.73 5.71 4.55
N PRO A 23 -13.52 6.86 5.20
CA PRO A 23 -12.63 6.96 6.36
C PRO A 23 -13.13 6.15 7.56
N GLU A 24 -14.44 6.13 7.82
CA GLU A 24 -15.01 5.36 8.95
C GLU A 24 -14.87 3.85 8.74
N LEU A 25 -15.03 3.39 7.50
CA LEU A 25 -14.83 1.98 7.14
C LEU A 25 -13.35 1.60 7.27
N TYR A 26 -12.44 2.45 6.78
CA TYR A 26 -11.01 2.24 6.94
C TYR A 26 -10.65 2.14 8.43
N GLU A 27 -11.10 3.07 9.26
CA GLU A 27 -10.87 3.02 10.70
C GLU A 27 -11.45 1.74 11.31
N LEU A 28 -12.67 1.34 10.96
CA LEU A 28 -13.28 0.09 11.44
C LEU A 28 -12.43 -1.15 11.08
N MET A 29 -11.91 -1.22 9.85
CA MET A 29 -11.08 -2.34 9.38
C MET A 29 -9.78 -2.50 10.19
N PHE A 30 -9.24 -1.42 10.76
CA PHE A 30 -7.93 -1.41 11.42
C PHE A 30 -7.94 -0.93 12.88
N ALA A 31 -9.13 -0.68 13.46
CA ALA A 31 -9.29 -0.15 14.82
C ALA A 31 -9.01 -1.17 15.92
N THR A 32 -9.16 -2.46 15.63
CA THR A 32 -9.04 -3.53 16.63
C THR A 32 -8.02 -4.55 16.16
N LYS A 33 -7.34 -5.19 17.13
CA LYS A 33 -6.59 -6.42 16.84
C LYS A 33 -7.60 -7.41 16.25
N GLU A 34 -7.26 -8.07 15.13
CA GLU A 34 -8.17 -8.97 14.41
C GLU A 34 -9.04 -9.79 15.37
N ILE A 35 -10.34 -9.47 15.37
CA ILE A 35 -11.37 -10.20 16.12
C ILE A 35 -12.06 -11.23 15.22
N PHE A 36 -11.73 -11.22 13.93
CA PHE A 36 -12.30 -12.15 12.96
C PHE A 36 -11.76 -13.54 13.27
N LYS A 37 -12.70 -14.42 13.62
CA LYS A 37 -12.50 -15.85 13.84
C LYS A 37 -11.64 -16.39 12.71
N GLU A 38 -10.62 -17.19 13.06
CA GLU A 38 -9.86 -17.96 12.08
C GLU A 38 -10.86 -18.53 11.08
N SER A 39 -10.66 -18.21 9.80
CA SER A 39 -11.28 -18.95 8.71
C SER A 39 -10.99 -20.44 8.98
N GLY A 40 -11.89 -21.35 8.59
CA GLY A 40 -11.71 -22.78 8.90
C GLY A 40 -10.28 -23.26 8.55
N PRO A 41 -9.79 -24.38 9.11
CA PRO A 41 -8.36 -24.76 9.05
C PRO A 41 -7.72 -24.75 7.65
N ASP A 42 -8.52 -24.80 6.58
CA ASP A 42 -8.09 -24.79 5.17
C ASP A 42 -8.42 -23.48 4.40
N GLU A 43 -9.02 -22.48 5.04
CA GLU A 43 -9.42 -21.23 4.39
C GLU A 43 -8.42 -20.10 4.68
N GLU A 44 -7.91 -19.49 3.62
CA GLU A 44 -6.98 -18.37 3.74
C GLU A 44 -7.68 -17.12 4.29
N SER A 45 -7.12 -16.48 5.31
CA SER A 45 -7.70 -15.25 5.88
C SER A 45 -7.82 -14.14 4.83
N VAL A 46 -8.83 -13.28 4.97
CA VAL A 46 -9.05 -12.13 4.07
C VAL A 46 -7.79 -11.25 3.96
N PRO A 47 -7.07 -10.91 5.05
CA PRO A 47 -5.86 -10.09 4.94
C PRO A 47 -4.72 -10.80 4.23
N LEU A 48 -4.54 -12.10 4.44
CA LEU A 48 -3.48 -12.86 3.77
C LEU A 48 -3.72 -12.93 2.26
N ARG A 49 -4.98 -13.16 1.83
CA ARG A 49 -5.36 -13.09 0.41
C ARG A 49 -5.06 -11.73 -0.22
N ALA A 50 -5.40 -10.66 0.49
CA ALA A 50 -5.16 -9.30 0.00
C ALA A 50 -3.65 -9.01 -0.13
N PHE A 51 -2.88 -9.41 0.87
CA PHE A 51 -1.42 -9.24 0.86
C PHE A 51 -0.75 -10.05 -0.25
N ARG A 52 -1.13 -11.33 -0.45
CA ARG A 52 -0.57 -12.17 -1.52
C ARG A 52 -0.77 -11.55 -2.90
N LYS A 53 -1.98 -11.09 -3.22
CA LYS A 53 -2.27 -10.40 -4.48
C LYS A 53 -1.41 -9.16 -4.70
N PHE A 54 -1.14 -8.42 -3.62
CA PHE A 54 -0.24 -7.26 -3.69
C PHE A 54 1.22 -7.68 -3.89
N ALA A 55 1.68 -8.69 -3.15
CA ALA A 55 3.03 -9.24 -3.27
C ALA A 55 3.31 -9.81 -4.67
N GLU A 56 2.32 -10.42 -5.33
CA GLU A 56 2.42 -10.87 -6.74
C GLU A 56 2.74 -9.70 -7.69
N ASN A 57 2.12 -8.54 -7.47
CA ASN A 57 2.39 -7.37 -8.28
C ASN A 57 3.80 -6.79 -8.02
N VAL A 58 4.22 -6.78 -6.76
CA VAL A 58 5.59 -6.38 -6.36
C VAL A 58 6.62 -7.34 -6.98
N LYS A 59 6.35 -8.64 -6.95
CA LYS A 59 7.20 -9.65 -7.61
C LYS A 59 7.36 -9.35 -9.10
N ALA A 60 6.28 -9.04 -9.80
CA ALA A 60 6.34 -8.72 -11.23
C ALA A 60 7.23 -7.49 -11.52
N CYS A 61 7.25 -6.50 -10.62
CA CYS A 61 8.14 -5.35 -10.73
C CYS A 61 9.61 -5.72 -10.46
N LEU A 62 9.88 -6.59 -9.47
CA LEU A 62 11.21 -7.09 -9.17
C LEU A 62 11.77 -7.93 -10.32
N ASP A 63 10.96 -8.84 -10.87
CA ASP A 63 11.32 -9.69 -12.02
C ASP A 63 11.64 -8.85 -13.27
N ALA A 64 10.98 -7.70 -13.42
CA ALA A 64 11.24 -6.73 -14.49
C ALA A 64 12.46 -5.81 -14.22
N GLY A 65 13.16 -5.98 -13.09
CA GLY A 65 14.35 -5.20 -12.74
C GLY A 65 14.07 -3.73 -12.37
N LEU A 66 12.82 -3.40 -12.07
CA LEU A 66 12.36 -2.03 -11.77
C LEU A 66 12.76 -1.57 -10.36
N PHE A 67 12.99 -2.51 -9.44
CA PHE A 67 13.49 -2.23 -8.09
C PHE A 67 14.91 -2.74 -7.89
N SER A 68 15.59 -2.26 -6.85
CA SER A 68 16.84 -2.86 -6.38
C SER A 68 16.59 -4.31 -5.96
N ALA A 69 17.59 -5.18 -6.15
CA ALA A 69 17.51 -6.57 -5.71
C ALA A 69 17.15 -6.63 -4.21
N GLY A 70 16.09 -7.37 -3.90
CA GLY A 70 15.56 -7.54 -2.56
C GLY A 70 14.53 -8.67 -2.52
N GLU A 71 14.28 -9.20 -1.33
CA GLU A 71 13.27 -10.24 -1.12
C GLU A 71 11.86 -9.67 -1.34
N VAL A 72 11.06 -10.35 -2.18
CA VAL A 72 9.69 -9.93 -2.57
C VAL A 72 8.86 -9.56 -1.35
N GLU A 73 8.89 -10.39 -0.31
CA GLU A 73 8.10 -10.20 0.90
C GLU A 73 8.52 -8.94 1.66
N THR A 74 9.83 -8.67 1.75
CA THR A 74 10.34 -7.48 2.43
C THR A 74 9.92 -6.21 1.68
N THR A 75 10.07 -6.20 0.36
CA THR A 75 9.64 -5.07 -0.48
C THR A 75 8.13 -4.88 -0.41
N ALA A 76 7.36 -5.96 -0.45
CA ALA A 76 5.91 -5.91 -0.35
C ALA A 76 5.47 -5.34 1.01
N ILE A 77 6.02 -5.81 2.13
CA ILE A 77 5.70 -5.29 3.46
C ILE A 77 6.05 -3.80 3.58
N ALA A 78 7.19 -3.36 3.04
CA ALA A 78 7.59 -1.96 3.09
C ALA A 78 6.61 -1.04 2.32
N LEU A 79 6.19 -1.45 1.12
CA LEU A 79 5.22 -0.71 0.32
C LEU A 79 3.83 -0.74 0.95
N TRP A 80 3.42 -1.90 1.48
CA TRP A 80 2.17 -2.09 2.19
C TRP A 80 2.08 -1.18 3.43
N ALA A 81 3.13 -1.16 4.26
CA ALA A 81 3.23 -0.28 5.42
C ALA A 81 3.18 1.21 5.02
N THR A 82 3.82 1.57 3.90
CA THR A 82 3.78 2.94 3.36
C THR A 82 2.36 3.37 3.01
N LEU A 83 1.60 2.53 2.30
CA LEU A 83 0.21 2.81 1.93
C LEU A 83 -0.70 2.95 3.16
N HIS A 84 -0.61 2.02 4.12
CA HIS A 84 -1.34 2.11 5.38
C HIS A 84 -0.96 3.34 6.20
N GLY A 85 0.33 3.69 6.24
CA GLY A 85 0.83 4.88 6.92
C GLY A 85 0.25 6.16 6.32
N LEU A 86 0.32 6.30 4.99
CA LEU A 86 -0.23 7.45 4.28
C LEU A 86 -1.74 7.59 4.49
N ALA A 87 -2.50 6.51 4.29
CA ALA A 87 -3.95 6.51 4.54
C ALA A 87 -4.27 6.94 5.98
N SER A 88 -3.61 6.35 6.97
CA SER A 88 -3.83 6.67 8.38
C SER A 88 -3.46 8.11 8.73
N LEU A 89 -2.37 8.64 8.16
CA LEU A 89 -1.93 10.03 8.38
C LEU A 89 -2.90 11.03 7.75
N LEU A 90 -3.40 10.74 6.54
CA LEU A 90 -4.35 11.59 5.84
C LEU A 90 -5.70 11.63 6.55
N ILE A 91 -6.28 10.46 6.87
CA ILE A 91 -7.57 10.35 7.57
C ILE A 91 -7.52 11.08 8.92
N LYS A 92 -6.43 10.92 9.68
CA LYS A 92 -6.25 11.56 10.99
C LYS A 92 -5.84 13.05 10.90
N GLY A 93 -5.76 13.62 9.70
CA GLY A 93 -5.37 15.02 9.48
C GLY A 93 -3.96 15.34 9.98
N ARG A 94 -3.05 14.35 10.05
CA ARG A 94 -1.69 14.50 10.59
C ARG A 94 -0.72 15.15 9.61
N LEU A 95 -1.13 15.36 8.36
CA LEU A 95 -0.34 16.02 7.31
C LEU A 95 -0.74 17.48 7.06
N ARG A 96 -1.58 18.09 7.92
CA ARG A 96 -2.07 19.48 7.76
C ARG A 96 -0.98 20.56 7.78
N PHE A 97 0.26 20.20 8.13
CA PHE A 97 1.41 21.10 8.02
C PHE A 97 1.88 21.27 6.57
N LEU A 98 1.42 20.43 5.64
CA LEU A 98 1.63 20.58 4.21
C LEU A 98 0.51 21.44 3.59
N PRO A 99 0.83 22.31 2.61
CA PRO A 99 -0.18 22.99 1.81
C PRO A 99 -1.07 21.98 1.06
N GLU A 100 -2.37 22.27 0.95
CA GLU A 100 -3.36 21.39 0.32
C GLU A 100 -3.00 21.09 -1.14
N GLU A 101 -2.55 22.10 -1.88
CA GLU A 101 -2.09 21.99 -3.26
C GLU A 101 -0.86 21.08 -3.43
N SER A 102 -0.10 20.87 -2.35
CA SER A 102 1.09 20.02 -2.34
C SER A 102 0.81 18.61 -1.82
N LEU A 103 -0.27 18.41 -1.06
CA LEU A 103 -0.52 17.16 -0.34
C LEU A 103 -0.63 15.96 -1.28
N ALA A 104 -1.45 16.06 -2.32
CA ALA A 104 -1.63 14.97 -3.29
C ALA A 104 -0.30 14.59 -3.95
N LYS A 105 0.48 15.60 -4.36
CA LYS A 105 1.79 15.41 -4.98
C LYS A 105 2.79 14.77 -4.02
N VAL A 106 2.85 15.22 -2.77
CA VAL A 106 3.77 14.67 -1.76
C VAL A 106 3.41 13.22 -1.42
N VAL A 107 2.12 12.89 -1.31
CA VAL A 107 1.66 11.52 -1.07
C VAL A 107 2.01 10.60 -2.24
N GLU A 108 1.78 11.05 -3.47
CA GLU A 108 2.17 10.31 -4.67
C GLU A 108 3.69 10.11 -4.73
N GLN A 109 4.47 11.16 -4.44
CA GLN A 109 5.91 11.10 -4.43
C GLN A 109 6.46 10.24 -3.28
N ALA A 110 5.81 10.21 -2.12
CA ALA A 110 6.21 9.36 -1.00
C ALA A 110 6.05 7.88 -1.36
N PHE A 111 4.96 7.53 -2.05
CA PHE A 111 4.78 6.19 -2.59
C PHE A 111 5.76 5.90 -3.75
N ALA A 112 6.00 6.85 -4.65
CA ALA A 112 6.99 6.68 -5.72
C ALA A 112 8.44 6.59 -5.19
N PHE A 113 8.74 7.24 -4.05
CA PHE A 113 10.05 7.21 -3.42
C PHE A 113 10.41 5.81 -2.92
N SER A 114 9.44 5.09 -2.33
CA SER A 114 9.64 3.70 -1.90
C SER A 114 9.77 2.72 -3.08
N LEU A 115 9.49 3.18 -4.31
CA LEU A 115 9.65 2.43 -5.56
C LEU A 115 10.99 2.71 -6.26
N ARG A 116 11.85 3.61 -5.75
CA ARG A 116 13.12 3.95 -6.42
C ARG A 116 14.20 2.89 -6.19
N LYS A 117 15.03 2.64 -7.21
CA LYS A 117 16.31 1.95 -7.05
C LYS A 117 17.20 2.75 -6.09
N ARG A 118 17.67 2.11 -5.03
CA ARG A 118 18.63 2.71 -4.11
C ARG A 118 20.01 2.71 -4.79
N GLY A 119 20.41 3.85 -5.37
CA GLY A 119 21.72 3.99 -6.03
C GLY A 119 21.82 4.98 -7.19
N GLU A 120 20.82 5.83 -7.43
CA GLU A 120 20.92 7.01 -8.30
C GLU A 120 20.77 8.30 -7.50
#